data_AF-A0A2W6BDR0-F1
#
_entry.id   AF-A0A2W6BDR0-F1
#
_cell.length_a   1.000
_cell.length_b   1.000
_cell.length_c   1.000
_cell.angle_alpha   90.00
_cell.angle_beta   90.00
_cell.angle_gamma   90.00
#
_symmetry.space_group_name_H-M   'P 1'
#
loop_
_entity.id
_entity.type
_entity.pdbx_description
1 polymer ?
#
loop_
_entity_poly.entity_id
_entity_poly.type
_entity_poly.pdbx_seq_one_letter_code
_entity_poly.pdbx_strand_id
1 'polypeptide(L)'
;MQSDRAAALLGGGTAGNERLTTIVSLVLLVLLAVIGITILRIGQLIWVHLFVGLLLLGPVAAKLASTGYRFARYYTRAPAYRRKGPPEPVLRLIAPVVMISTAVVFASGIVLMFLGPRDRGQWLSIHKVSFFVWLALTGVHVLGHLPSLGPVLRASQPGARDARIAHGAAGRWLALAGALVGGLVLAIVLLPQFASWTAHGAFPHHHHGG
;
A
#
# COMPACT_ATOMS: atom_id res chain seq x y z
N MET A 1 23.14 18.55 19.92
CA MET A 1 21.73 18.28 20.33
C MET A 1 20.70 18.46 19.20
N GLN A 2 20.59 19.62 18.53
CA GLN A 2 19.65 19.80 17.40
C GLN A 2 20.07 19.01 16.14
N SER A 3 21.37 18.96 15.85
CA SER A 3 21.99 18.14 14.79
C SER A 3 21.72 16.64 14.96
N ASP A 4 21.76 16.15 16.20
CA ASP A 4 21.59 14.72 16.51
C ASP A 4 20.13 14.28 16.34
N ARG A 5 19.18 15.16 16.68
CA ARG A 5 17.75 14.93 16.45
C ARG A 5 17.39 14.95 14.97
N ALA A 6 17.95 15.89 14.20
CA ALA A 6 17.74 15.94 12.74
C ALA A 6 18.34 14.70 12.04
N ALA A 7 19.54 14.26 12.46
CA ALA A 7 20.16 13.02 11.97
C ALA A 7 19.38 11.76 12.40
N ALA A 8 18.76 11.76 13.58
CA ALA A 8 17.91 10.67 14.06
C ALA A 8 16.56 10.57 13.32
N LEU A 9 16.03 11.68 12.79
CA LEU A 9 14.77 11.73 12.05
C LEU A 9 14.96 11.56 10.54
N LEU A 10 15.94 12.23 9.93
CA LEU A 10 16.12 12.28 8.47
C LEU A 10 17.31 11.44 7.96
N GLY A 11 18.01 10.74 8.86
CA GLY A 11 19.18 9.93 8.53
C GLY A 11 18.89 8.64 7.75
N GLY A 12 19.95 7.95 7.33
CA GLY A 12 19.89 6.63 6.71
C GLY A 12 19.98 6.61 5.17
N GLY A 13 19.81 7.74 4.49
CA GLY A 13 20.07 7.87 3.04
C GLY A 13 19.38 6.80 2.19
N THR A 14 20.12 6.18 1.26
CA THR A 14 19.59 5.10 0.40
C THR A 14 19.15 3.88 1.18
N ALA A 15 19.94 3.43 2.17
CA ALA A 15 19.63 2.25 2.98
C ALA A 15 18.39 2.44 3.87
N GLY A 16 18.22 3.64 4.43
CA GLY A 16 17.03 4.00 5.22
C GLY A 16 15.75 4.00 4.37
N ASN A 17 15.82 4.57 3.15
CA ASN A 17 14.72 4.53 2.19
C ASN A 17 14.40 3.09 1.74
N GLU A 18 15.41 2.25 1.48
CA GLU A 18 15.20 0.83 1.18
C GLU A 18 14.51 0.11 2.33
N ARG A 19 14.98 0.28 3.57
CA ARG A 19 14.38 -0.35 4.75
C ARG A 19 12.93 0.08 4.98
N LEU A 20 12.63 1.38 4.86
CA LEU A 20 11.25 1.88 4.95
C LEU A 20 10.37 1.25 3.85
N THR A 21 10.87 1.25 2.62
CA THR A 21 10.16 0.68 1.47
C THR A 21 9.88 -0.81 1.67
N THR A 22 10.84 -1.57 2.20
CA THR A 22 10.68 -3.00 2.51
C THR A 22 9.63 -3.21 3.59
N ILE A 23 9.69 -2.48 4.71
CA ILE A 23 8.73 -2.65 5.82
C ILE A 23 7.31 -2.29 5.34
N VAL A 24 7.14 -1.16 4.65
CA VAL A 24 5.84 -0.76 4.09
C VAL A 24 5.33 -1.81 3.11
N SER A 25 6.21 -2.37 2.27
CA SER A 25 5.82 -3.45 1.36
C SER A 25 5.37 -4.72 2.08
N LEU A 26 6.02 -5.12 3.17
CA LEU A 26 5.58 -6.27 3.96
C LEU A 26 4.20 -6.04 4.59
N VAL A 27 3.97 -4.85 5.15
CA VAL A 27 2.66 -4.45 5.67
C VAL A 27 1.60 -4.47 4.58
N LEU A 28 1.90 -3.91 3.39
CA LEU A 28 1.01 -3.96 2.24
C LEU A 28 0.68 -5.38 1.81
N LEU A 29 1.66 -6.30 1.77
CA LEU A 29 1.40 -7.70 1.42
C LEU A 29 0.40 -8.35 2.39
N VAL A 30 0.54 -8.11 3.69
CA VAL A 30 -0.40 -8.64 4.70
C VAL A 30 -1.78 -8.04 4.52
N LEU A 31 -1.90 -6.72 4.39
CA LEU A 31 -3.19 -6.04 4.23
C LEU A 31 -3.89 -6.42 2.91
N LEU A 32 -3.12 -6.58 1.83
CA LEU A 32 -3.63 -7.07 0.54
C LEU A 32 -4.06 -8.53 0.60
N ALA A 33 -3.40 -9.38 1.39
CA ALA A 33 -3.85 -10.74 1.62
C ALA A 33 -5.20 -10.74 2.36
N VAL A 34 -5.35 -9.90 3.40
CA VAL A 34 -6.62 -9.74 4.13
C VAL A 34 -7.73 -9.28 3.18
N ILE A 35 -7.52 -8.23 2.39
CA ILE A 35 -8.55 -7.77 1.45
C ILE A 35 -8.87 -8.83 0.38
N GLY A 36 -7.87 -9.60 -0.07
CA GLY A 36 -8.09 -10.74 -0.98
C GLY A 36 -9.02 -11.80 -0.38
N ILE A 37 -8.87 -12.12 0.91
CA ILE A 37 -9.75 -13.05 1.62
C ILE A 37 -11.18 -12.50 1.69
N THR A 38 -11.35 -11.19 1.92
CA THR A 38 -12.70 -10.59 2.00
C THR A 38 -13.50 -10.78 0.71
N ILE A 39 -12.83 -10.82 -0.45
CA ILE A 39 -13.47 -10.98 -1.76
C ILE A 39 -14.14 -12.35 -1.90
N LEU A 40 -13.56 -13.40 -1.32
CA LEU A 40 -14.10 -14.77 -1.36
C LEU A 40 -15.47 -14.88 -0.67
N ARG A 41 -15.77 -13.99 0.28
CA ARG A 41 -17.05 -13.94 1.01
C ARG A 41 -17.52 -12.51 1.20
N ILE A 42 -17.57 -11.75 0.09
CA ILE A 42 -17.78 -10.29 0.15
C ILE A 42 -19.07 -9.89 0.86
N GLY A 43 -20.15 -10.66 0.78
CA GLY A 43 -21.41 -10.34 1.48
C GLY A 43 -21.24 -10.29 3.01
N GLN A 44 -20.57 -11.30 3.58
CA GLN A 44 -20.33 -11.40 5.03
C GLN A 44 -19.17 -10.50 5.49
N LEU A 45 -18.19 -10.28 4.62
CA LEU A 45 -16.95 -9.58 4.94
C LEU A 45 -16.90 -8.15 4.36
N ILE A 46 -18.03 -7.60 3.89
CA ILE A 46 -18.07 -6.27 3.25
C ILE A 46 -17.55 -5.19 4.19
N TRP A 47 -17.89 -5.27 5.47
CA TRP A 47 -17.41 -4.31 6.48
C TRP A 47 -15.87 -4.33 6.56
N VAL A 48 -15.28 -5.53 6.60
CA VAL A 48 -13.82 -5.71 6.64
C VAL A 48 -13.19 -5.23 5.32
N HIS A 49 -13.83 -5.50 4.18
CA HIS A 49 -13.35 -5.05 2.87
C HIS A 49 -13.27 -3.52 2.79
N LEU A 50 -14.33 -2.82 3.21
CA LEU A 50 -14.37 -1.36 3.25
C LEU A 50 -13.34 -0.80 4.24
N PHE A 51 -13.29 -1.36 5.45
CA PHE A 51 -12.36 -0.91 6.49
C PHE A 51 -10.89 -1.07 6.07
N VAL A 52 -10.51 -2.27 5.63
CA VAL A 52 -9.13 -2.56 5.20
C VAL A 52 -8.81 -1.83 3.91
N GLY A 53 -9.79 -1.65 3.01
CA GLY A 53 -9.68 -0.81 1.83
C GLY A 53 -9.29 0.64 2.18
N LEU A 54 -9.96 1.26 3.14
CA LEU A 54 -9.58 2.61 3.58
C LEU A 54 -8.25 2.64 4.32
N LEU A 55 -7.98 1.65 5.17
CA LEU A 55 -6.70 1.54 5.89
C LEU A 55 -5.50 1.47 4.92
N LEU A 56 -5.65 0.76 3.80
CA LEU A 56 -4.60 0.60 2.78
C LEU A 56 -4.14 1.91 2.15
N LEU A 57 -4.98 2.96 2.09
CA LEU A 57 -4.63 4.25 1.47
C LEU A 57 -3.36 4.85 2.08
N GLY A 58 -3.19 4.72 3.41
CA GLY A 58 -2.02 5.21 4.12
C GLY A 58 -0.72 4.51 3.71
N PRO A 59 -0.60 3.18 3.91
CA PRO A 59 0.58 2.42 3.48
C PRO A 59 0.86 2.50 1.97
N VAL A 60 -0.18 2.56 1.12
CA VAL A 60 -0.01 2.79 -0.34
C VAL A 60 0.64 4.15 -0.58
N ALA A 61 0.13 5.22 0.03
CA ALA A 61 0.73 6.55 -0.07
C ALA A 61 2.18 6.56 0.41
N ALA A 62 2.48 5.90 1.53
CA ALA A 62 3.84 5.78 2.05
C ALA A 62 4.78 5.03 1.08
N LYS A 63 4.29 3.95 0.44
CA LYS A 63 5.03 3.21 -0.57
C LYS A 63 5.36 4.11 -1.76
N LEU A 64 4.36 4.80 -2.30
CA LEU A 64 4.50 5.72 -3.44
C LEU A 64 5.43 6.88 -3.12
N ALA A 65 5.33 7.47 -1.94
CA ALA A 65 6.22 8.54 -1.49
C ALA A 65 7.67 8.04 -1.36
N SER A 66 7.88 6.87 -0.78
CA SER A 66 9.23 6.31 -0.58
C SER A 66 9.91 5.93 -1.90
N THR A 67 9.19 5.27 -2.81
CA THR A 67 9.75 4.90 -4.13
C THR A 67 9.89 6.11 -5.05
N GLY A 68 8.92 7.03 -5.02
CA GLY A 68 8.95 8.30 -5.74
C GLY A 68 10.11 9.20 -5.28
N TYR A 69 10.37 9.27 -3.98
CA TYR A 69 11.53 9.98 -3.44
C TYR A 69 12.84 9.40 -3.98
N ARG A 70 13.02 8.06 -3.95
CA ARG A 70 14.21 7.41 -4.53
C ARG A 70 14.36 7.73 -6.02
N PHE A 71 13.26 7.66 -6.77
CA PHE A 71 13.23 7.99 -8.19
C PHE A 71 13.68 9.44 -8.42
N ALA A 72 13.04 10.40 -7.75
CA ALA A 72 13.36 11.82 -7.86
C ALA A 72 14.84 12.10 -7.51
N ARG A 73 15.36 11.52 -6.42
CA ARG A 73 16.78 11.69 -6.01
C ARG A 73 17.77 11.09 -7.01
N TYR A 74 17.41 10.00 -7.68
CA TYR A 74 18.22 9.43 -8.76
C TYR A 74 18.31 10.38 -9.96
N TYR A 75 17.16 10.88 -10.45
CA TYR A 75 17.11 11.75 -11.63
C TYR A 75 17.59 13.19 -11.38
N THR A 76 17.46 13.69 -10.14
CA THR A 76 18.09 14.95 -9.70
C THR A 76 19.58 14.81 -9.37
N ARG A 77 20.18 13.67 -9.72
CA ARG A 77 21.61 13.37 -9.65
C ARG A 77 22.24 13.41 -8.25
N ALA A 78 21.47 13.12 -7.20
CA ALA A 78 22.02 13.03 -5.85
C ALA A 78 23.15 11.96 -5.78
N PRO A 79 24.38 12.29 -5.35
CA PRO A 79 25.55 11.40 -5.49
C PRO A 79 25.36 10.01 -4.87
N ALA A 80 24.74 9.94 -3.68
CA ALA A 80 24.48 8.68 -2.99
C ALA A 80 23.48 7.78 -3.74
N TYR A 81 22.47 8.36 -4.40
CA TYR A 81 21.44 7.62 -5.15
C TYR A 81 21.93 7.20 -6.53
N ARG A 82 22.78 8.03 -7.18
CA ARG A 82 23.41 7.65 -8.45
C ARG A 82 24.40 6.51 -8.29
N ARG A 83 25.25 6.54 -7.25
CA ARG A 83 26.21 5.46 -6.95
C ARG A 83 25.54 4.11 -6.71
N LYS A 84 24.30 4.12 -6.20
CA LYS A 84 23.50 2.91 -5.97
C LYS A 84 22.94 2.33 -7.29
N GLY A 85 22.93 3.09 -8.37
CA GLY A 85 22.46 2.67 -9.68
C GLY A 85 20.97 2.91 -9.93
N PRO A 86 20.53 2.80 -11.19
CA PRO A 86 19.12 2.98 -11.56
C PRO A 86 18.23 1.92 -10.89
N PRO A 87 16.98 2.24 -10.54
CA PRO A 87 15.94 1.24 -10.32
C PRO A 87 15.88 0.22 -11.46
N GLU A 88 15.59 -1.05 -11.12
CA GLU A 88 15.48 -2.18 -12.06
C GLU A 88 14.63 -1.82 -13.30
N PRO A 89 15.17 -1.92 -14.53
CA PRO A 89 14.55 -1.33 -15.74
C PRO A 89 13.17 -1.90 -16.08
N VAL A 90 12.98 -3.21 -15.97
CA VAL A 90 11.71 -3.88 -16.31
C VAL A 90 10.62 -3.50 -15.31
N LEU A 91 10.96 -3.45 -14.02
CA LEU A 91 10.04 -3.09 -12.94
C LEU A 91 9.72 -1.59 -12.96
N ARG A 92 10.63 -0.76 -13.49
CA ARG A 92 10.40 0.68 -13.72
C ARG A 92 9.32 0.95 -14.76
N LEU A 93 9.17 0.11 -15.79
CA LEU A 93 8.13 0.31 -16.81
C LEU A 93 6.74 -0.12 -16.30
N ILE A 94 6.69 -1.21 -15.53
CA ILE A 94 5.44 -1.74 -14.96
C ILE A 94 4.92 -0.85 -13.82
N ALA A 95 5.82 -0.23 -13.03
CA ALA A 95 5.44 0.52 -11.83
C ALA A 95 4.44 1.67 -12.07
N PRO A 96 4.55 2.53 -13.10
CA PRO A 96 3.54 3.53 -13.41
C PRO A 96 2.17 2.93 -13.71
N VAL A 97 2.12 1.81 -14.42
CA VAL A 97 0.87 1.13 -14.77
C VAL A 97 0.22 0.53 -13.51
N VAL A 98 1.02 -0.09 -12.63
CA VAL A 98 0.58 -0.56 -11.30
C VAL A 98 0.06 0.61 -10.47
N MET A 99 0.76 1.75 -10.46
CA MET A 99 0.33 2.96 -9.73
C MET A 99 -1.01 3.48 -10.23
N ILE A 100 -1.20 3.61 -11.55
CA ILE A 100 -2.44 4.10 -12.16
C ILE A 100 -3.59 3.12 -11.87
N SER A 101 -3.39 1.82 -12.12
CA SER A 101 -4.42 0.80 -11.83
C SER A 101 -4.76 0.75 -10.33
N THR A 102 -3.78 0.95 -9.45
CA THR A 102 -4.01 1.08 -8.00
C THR A 102 -4.92 2.28 -7.72
N ALA A 103 -4.62 3.44 -8.29
CA ALA A 103 -5.46 4.63 -8.12
C ALA A 103 -6.89 4.39 -8.61
N VAL A 104 -7.07 3.73 -9.75
CA VAL A 104 -8.41 3.43 -10.32
C VAL A 104 -9.21 2.48 -9.42
N VAL A 105 -8.61 1.41 -8.90
CA VAL A 105 -9.33 0.47 -8.02
C VAL A 105 -9.72 1.14 -6.69
N PHE A 106 -8.85 1.97 -6.11
CA PHE A 106 -9.19 2.74 -4.90
C PHE A 106 -10.24 3.80 -5.17
N ALA A 107 -10.10 4.60 -6.23
CA ALA A 107 -11.06 5.66 -6.56
C ALA A 107 -12.46 5.08 -6.82
N SER A 108 -12.55 4.02 -7.62
CA SER A 108 -13.83 3.34 -7.87
C SER A 108 -14.43 2.73 -6.61
N GLY A 109 -13.62 2.19 -5.69
CA GLY A 109 -14.09 1.67 -4.41
C GLY A 109 -14.61 2.75 -3.46
N ILE A 110 -13.93 3.90 -3.42
CA ILE A 110 -14.38 5.07 -2.64
C ILE A 110 -15.70 5.62 -3.21
N VAL A 111 -15.81 5.75 -4.53
CA VAL A 111 -17.06 6.20 -5.17
C VAL A 111 -18.20 5.24 -4.87
N LEU A 112 -17.97 3.92 -4.96
CA LEU A 112 -18.95 2.91 -4.58
C LEU A 112 -19.42 3.08 -3.13
N MET A 113 -18.49 3.22 -2.19
CA MET A 113 -18.80 3.38 -0.78
C MET A 113 -19.81 4.52 -0.56
N PHE A 114 -19.61 5.68 -1.20
CA PHE A 114 -20.50 6.83 -1.07
C PHE A 114 -21.82 6.71 -1.84
N LEU A 115 -21.84 6.06 -3.02
CA LEU A 115 -23.08 5.84 -3.78
C LEU A 115 -24.02 4.83 -3.10
N GLY A 116 -23.46 3.91 -2.33
CA GLY A 116 -24.25 2.87 -1.65
C GLY A 116 -24.77 1.78 -2.60
N PRO A 117 -25.50 0.78 -2.07
CA PRO A 117 -25.85 -0.42 -2.83
C PRO A 117 -26.88 -0.22 -3.97
N ARG A 118 -27.68 0.85 -3.93
CA ARG A 118 -28.78 1.08 -4.89
C ARG A 118 -28.26 1.50 -6.27
N ASP A 119 -27.31 2.43 -6.32
CA ASP A 119 -26.81 3.04 -7.57
C ASP A 119 -25.43 2.50 -7.99
N ARG A 120 -25.09 1.28 -7.54
CA ARG A 120 -23.73 0.73 -7.69
C ARG A 120 -23.39 0.17 -9.07
N GLY A 121 -24.35 -0.04 -9.97
CA GLY A 121 -24.19 -0.90 -11.16
C GLY A 121 -22.96 -0.59 -12.03
N GLN A 122 -22.83 0.66 -12.48
CA GLN A 122 -21.71 1.09 -13.33
C GLN A 122 -20.38 1.05 -12.57
N TRP A 123 -20.32 1.66 -11.39
CA TRP A 123 -19.09 1.76 -10.59
C TRP A 123 -18.62 0.41 -10.05
N LEU A 124 -19.53 -0.54 -9.82
CA LEU A 124 -19.22 -1.91 -9.43
C LEU A 124 -18.52 -2.64 -10.58
N SER A 125 -18.99 -2.41 -11.80
CA SER A 125 -18.36 -2.96 -13.00
C SER A 125 -16.94 -2.39 -13.18
N ILE A 126 -16.79 -1.07 -13.05
CA ILE A 126 -15.48 -0.40 -13.10
C ILE A 126 -14.54 -0.94 -12.02
N HIS A 127 -15.01 -1.05 -10.79
CA HIS A 127 -14.22 -1.56 -9.66
C HIS A 127 -13.78 -3.01 -9.88
N LYS A 128 -14.68 -3.89 -10.36
CA LYS A 128 -14.34 -5.29 -10.66
C LYS A 128 -13.33 -5.42 -11.80
N VAL A 129 -13.55 -4.70 -12.91
CA VAL A 129 -12.65 -4.76 -14.07
C VAL A 129 -11.28 -4.21 -13.70
N SER A 130 -11.23 -3.04 -13.05
CA SER A 130 -9.97 -2.46 -12.59
C SER A 130 -9.27 -3.35 -11.56
N PHE A 131 -10.00 -4.02 -10.67
CA PHE A 131 -9.46 -5.02 -9.75
C PHE A 131 -8.75 -6.16 -10.48
N PHE A 132 -9.34 -6.77 -11.52
CA PHE A 132 -8.69 -7.87 -12.23
C PHE A 132 -7.43 -7.43 -12.98
N VAL A 133 -7.48 -6.26 -13.63
CA VAL A 133 -6.31 -5.65 -14.29
C VAL A 133 -5.21 -5.37 -13.26
N TRP A 134 -5.58 -4.73 -12.16
CA TRP A 134 -4.69 -4.41 -11.06
C TRP A 134 -4.08 -5.66 -10.42
N LEU A 135 -4.87 -6.72 -10.24
CA LEU A 135 -4.44 -7.99 -9.65
C LEU A 135 -3.38 -8.67 -10.53
N ALA A 136 -3.60 -8.71 -11.85
CA ALA A 136 -2.62 -9.27 -12.78
C ALA A 136 -1.29 -8.48 -12.75
N LEU A 137 -1.36 -7.15 -12.86
CA LEU A 137 -0.19 -6.29 -12.87
C LEU A 137 0.56 -6.32 -11.53
N THR A 138 -0.15 -6.22 -10.42
CA THR A 138 0.41 -6.24 -9.07
C THR A 138 0.96 -7.62 -8.75
N GLY A 139 0.29 -8.70 -9.15
CA GLY A 139 0.78 -10.06 -9.03
C GLY A 139 2.13 -10.24 -9.71
N VAL A 140 2.24 -9.89 -11.00
CA VAL A 140 3.50 -9.93 -11.75
C VAL A 140 4.56 -9.05 -11.08
N HIS A 141 4.20 -7.83 -10.66
CA HIS A 141 5.12 -6.90 -10.00
C HIS A 141 5.67 -7.46 -8.68
N VAL A 142 4.81 -8.02 -7.83
CA VAL A 142 5.19 -8.62 -6.54
C VAL A 142 6.04 -9.87 -6.76
N LEU A 143 5.62 -10.77 -7.67
CA LEU A 143 6.36 -11.99 -7.99
C LEU A 143 7.75 -11.68 -8.55
N GLY A 144 7.87 -10.67 -9.41
CA GLY A 144 9.17 -10.19 -9.91
C GLY A 144 10.10 -9.65 -8.82
N HIS A 145 9.55 -9.19 -7.70
CA HIS A 145 10.32 -8.71 -6.55
C HIS A 145 10.64 -9.80 -5.51
N LEU A 146 9.96 -10.96 -5.52
CA LEU A 146 10.17 -12.04 -4.53
C LEU A 146 11.62 -12.52 -4.43
N PRO A 147 12.36 -12.78 -5.53
CA PRO A 147 13.75 -13.24 -5.44
C PRO A 147 14.67 -12.22 -4.73
N SER A 148 14.32 -10.93 -4.81
CA SER A 148 15.07 -9.84 -4.18
C SER A 148 14.80 -9.71 -2.67
N LEU A 149 13.71 -10.31 -2.15
CA LEU A 149 13.35 -10.24 -0.73
C LEU A 149 14.12 -11.24 0.15
N GLY A 150 14.50 -12.40 -0.41
CA GLY A 150 15.19 -13.48 0.32
C GLY A 150 16.51 -13.05 0.99
N PRO A 151 17.44 -12.41 0.26
CA PRO A 151 18.70 -11.92 0.85
C PRO A 151 18.49 -10.82 1.90
N VAL A 152 17.47 -9.97 1.74
CA VAL A 152 17.17 -8.84 2.66
C VAL A 152 16.63 -9.35 4.00
N LEU A 153 15.78 -10.37 3.98
CA LEU A 153 15.27 -11.02 5.19
C LEU A 153 16.39 -11.77 5.93
N ARG A 154 17.29 -12.45 5.20
CA ARG A 154 18.42 -13.20 5.77
C ARG A 154 19.54 -12.32 6.31
N ALA A 155 19.75 -11.13 5.74
CA ALA A 155 20.76 -10.17 6.18
C ALA A 155 20.39 -9.39 7.45
N SER A 156 19.27 -9.73 8.12
CA SER A 156 18.84 -9.10 9.38
C SER A 156 19.58 -9.63 10.63
N GLN A 157 20.74 -10.26 10.47
CA GLN A 157 21.61 -10.59 11.60
C GLN A 157 22.29 -9.32 12.16
N PRO A 158 22.21 -9.06 13.48
CA PRO A 158 22.81 -7.86 14.08
C PRO A 158 24.33 -7.87 13.90
N GLY A 159 24.88 -6.74 13.47
CA GLY A 159 26.31 -6.57 13.27
C GLY A 159 26.65 -5.09 13.11
N ALA A 160 27.93 -4.73 13.17
CA ALA A 160 28.46 -3.37 13.25
C ALA A 160 27.94 -2.32 12.21
N ARG A 161 27.10 -2.73 11.24
CA ARG A 161 26.29 -1.87 10.36
C ARG A 161 25.11 -1.17 11.08
N ASP A 162 24.71 -1.63 12.26
CA ASP A 162 23.56 -1.13 13.01
C ASP A 162 23.67 0.34 13.45
N ALA A 163 24.89 0.85 13.71
CA ALA A 163 25.09 2.25 14.11
C ALA A 163 24.71 3.27 13.01
N ARG A 164 24.98 2.96 11.73
CA ARG A 164 24.60 3.85 10.60
C ARG A 164 23.12 3.73 10.22
N ILE A 165 22.52 2.57 10.49
CA ILE A 165 21.09 2.29 10.24
C ILE A 165 20.23 2.86 11.39
N ALA A 166 20.77 3.00 12.60
CA ALA A 166 20.11 3.66 13.73
C ALA A 166 19.76 5.12 13.42
N HIS A 167 20.60 5.83 12.65
CA HIS A 167 20.26 7.16 12.15
C HIS A 167 19.04 7.09 11.20
N GLY A 168 18.04 7.94 11.45
CA GLY A 168 16.77 7.94 10.74
C GLY A 168 15.75 6.88 11.19
N ALA A 169 16.05 6.05 12.20
CA ALA A 169 15.12 5.01 12.65
C ALA A 169 13.81 5.59 13.19
N ALA A 170 13.90 6.65 14.00
CA ALA A 170 12.72 7.33 14.52
C ALA A 170 11.85 7.90 13.39
N GLY A 171 12.45 8.55 12.39
CA GLY A 171 11.69 9.09 11.26
C GLY A 171 11.02 8.01 10.40
N ARG A 172 11.65 6.85 10.21
CA ARG A 172 11.03 5.73 9.50
C ARG A 172 9.84 5.15 10.27
N TRP A 173 9.99 4.99 11.59
CA TRP A 173 8.89 4.53 12.44
C TRP A 173 7.75 5.55 12.47
N LEU A 174 8.05 6.85 12.54
CA LEU A 174 7.06 7.91 12.45
C LEU A 174 6.36 7.93 11.09
N ALA A 175 7.09 7.74 9.98
CA ALA A 175 6.49 7.67 8.64
C ALA A 175 5.56 6.46 8.51
N LEU A 176 5.98 5.28 8.98
CA LEU A 176 5.16 4.07 8.98
C LEU A 176 3.94 4.22 9.88
N ALA A 177 4.14 4.67 11.12
CA ALA A 177 3.07 4.88 12.09
C ALA A 177 2.09 5.95 11.60
N GLY A 178 2.59 7.06 11.07
CA GLY A 178 1.76 8.11 10.48
C GLY A 178 0.93 7.62 9.29
N ALA A 179 1.50 6.77 8.43
CA ALA A 179 0.76 6.16 7.34
C ALA A 179 -0.36 5.23 7.85
N LEU A 180 -0.05 4.36 8.82
CA LEU A 180 -1.04 3.45 9.41
C LEU A 180 -2.12 4.19 10.19
N VAL A 181 -1.74 5.13 11.03
CA VAL A 181 -2.67 5.96 11.82
C VAL A 181 -3.52 6.82 10.89
N GLY A 182 -2.94 7.41 9.84
CA GLY A 182 -3.69 8.19 8.86
C GLY A 182 -4.75 7.35 8.14
N GLY A 183 -4.38 6.15 7.68
CA GLY A 183 -5.34 5.20 7.09
C GLY A 183 -6.40 4.73 8.08
N LEU A 184 -6.01 4.48 9.33
CA LEU A 184 -6.92 4.06 10.40
C LEU A 184 -7.93 5.16 10.76
N VAL A 185 -7.45 6.40 10.94
CA VAL A 185 -8.30 7.57 11.21
C VAL A 185 -9.30 7.76 10.08
N LEU A 186 -8.85 7.67 8.82
CA LEU A 186 -9.74 7.75 7.66
C LEU A 186 -10.80 6.66 7.67
N ALA A 187 -10.42 5.41 7.95
CA ALA A 187 -11.35 4.28 8.05
C ALA A 187 -12.38 4.48 9.17
N ILE A 188 -11.96 5.00 10.33
CA ILE A 188 -12.85 5.27 11.47
C ILE A 188 -13.83 6.41 11.17
N VAL A 189 -13.34 7.52 10.60
CA VAL A 189 -14.17 8.69 10.27
C VAL A 189 -15.26 8.33 9.25
N LEU A 190 -14.97 7.39 8.35
CA LEU A 190 -15.89 6.98 7.29
C LEU A 190 -16.76 5.76 7.64
N LEU A 191 -16.70 5.24 8.87
CA LEU A 191 -17.57 4.15 9.35
C LEU A 191 -19.07 4.38 9.09
N PRO A 192 -19.64 5.60 9.24
CA PRO A 192 -21.06 5.82 8.96
C PRO A 192 -21.47 5.45 7.52
N GLN A 193 -20.55 5.55 6.55
CA GLN A 193 -20.79 5.20 5.16
C GLN A 193 -20.90 3.69 4.94
N PHE A 194 -20.51 2.87 5.93
CA PHE A 194 -20.54 1.41 5.80
C PHE A 194 -21.94 0.87 6.08
N ALA A 195 -22.75 1.60 6.86
CA ALA A 195 -24.05 1.15 7.33
C ALA A 195 -25.01 0.77 6.19
N SER A 196 -24.98 1.50 5.07
CA SER A 196 -25.78 1.18 3.89
C SER A 196 -25.40 -0.16 3.26
N TRP A 197 -24.13 -0.56 3.39
CA TRP A 197 -23.60 -1.81 2.83
C TRP A 197 -23.76 -3.01 3.75
N THR A 198 -23.93 -2.78 5.06
CA THR A 198 -24.16 -3.83 6.06
C THR A 198 -25.64 -4.04 6.38
N ALA A 199 -26.53 -3.19 5.87
CA ALA A 199 -27.97 -3.33 6.04
C ALA A 199 -28.51 -4.60 5.37
N HIS A 200 -29.52 -5.21 5.99
CA HIS A 200 -30.26 -6.35 5.44
C HIS A 200 -30.89 -5.94 4.10
N GLY A 201 -30.44 -6.57 3.00
CA GLY A 201 -30.86 -6.25 1.63
C GLY A 201 -29.79 -5.58 0.74
N ALA A 202 -28.62 -5.21 1.27
CA ALA A 202 -27.52 -4.66 0.46
C ALA A 202 -26.97 -5.67 -0.59
N PHE A 203 -27.15 -6.96 -0.33
CA PHE A 203 -26.89 -8.05 -1.26
C PHE A 203 -28.20 -8.81 -1.49
N PRO A 204 -28.71 -8.89 -2.73
CA PRO A 204 -29.89 -9.69 -3.01
C PRO A 204 -29.61 -11.14 -2.64
N HIS A 205 -30.41 -11.72 -1.74
CA HIS A 205 -30.46 -13.16 -1.60
C HIS A 205 -31.17 -13.71 -2.84
N HIS A 206 -30.48 -14.50 -3.65
CA HIS A 206 -31.14 -15.28 -4.70
C HIS A 206 -32.03 -16.33 -4.02
N HIS A 207 -33.30 -15.97 -3.80
CA HIS A 207 -34.33 -16.96 -3.55
C HIS A 207 -34.56 -17.71 -4.85
N HIS A 208 -33.94 -18.89 -4.98
CA HIS A 208 -34.39 -19.90 -5.92
C HIS A 208 -35.79 -20.35 -5.46
N GLY A 209 -36.84 -19.74 -6.01
CA GLY A 209 -38.19 -20.28 -5.92
C GLY A 209 -38.28 -21.51 -6.81
N GLY A 210 -38.77 -22.62 -6.21
CA GLY A 210 -39.03 -23.89 -6.89
C GLY A 210 -40.31 -23.89 -7.70
#